data_AF-A0A256ZPG7-F1
#
_entry.id   AF-A0A256ZPG7-F1
#
_cell.length_a   1.000
_cell.length_b   1.000
_cell.length_c   1.000
_cell.angle_alpha   90.00
_cell.angle_beta   90.00
_cell.angle_gamma   90.00
#
_symmetry.space_group_name_H-M   'P 1'
#
loop_
_entity.id
_entity.type
_entity.pdbx_description
1 polymer ?
#
loop_
_entity_poly.entity_id
_entity_poly.type
_entity_poly.pdbx_seq_one_letter_code
_entity_poly.pdbx_strand_id
1 'polypeptide(L)'
;MEKRYLKATGLFFLTIGLILASGCTGGGDKTTTTAAKTTTSEGGVTTTQAESATTTQAPATTTPSGVEGMYTGFMEVSEGQWVEYVMDSEGMETKQRIENIGTDIVNGVKSTGVEMEIEAGGQTSITQMWVDSSTQELVKYAMKTQDMVMCMDVSNMEEEPPALGGEEGTPEDYLPNMPDISYGTYTTPTGKTVNVAKYSSGELGEGEYWVSSEIPFGMVKTVDPEGETIMYLYDYGLSGAMRSITKSEMENCMDLSEGMPDIPM
;
A
#
# COMPACT_ATOMS: atom_id res chain seq x y z
N MET A 1 7.06 19.52 24.88
CA MET A 1 7.29 18.46 23.87
C MET A 1 6.40 18.83 22.72
N GLU A 2 6.97 19.49 21.70
CA GLU A 2 6.26 19.64 20.42
C GLU A 2 6.21 18.25 19.80
N LYS A 3 5.00 17.68 19.69
CA LYS A 3 4.79 16.47 18.90
C LYS A 3 5.12 16.88 17.46
N ARG A 4 6.24 16.39 16.92
CA ARG A 4 6.63 16.62 15.54
C ARG A 4 5.75 15.73 14.65
N TYR A 5 4.49 16.10 14.48
CA TYR A 5 3.75 15.67 13.29
C TYR A 5 4.07 16.73 12.25
N LEU A 6 4.97 16.41 11.31
CA LEU A 6 5.54 17.37 10.37
C LEU A 6 5.44 16.81 8.94
N LYS A 7 4.32 17.19 8.30
CA LYS A 7 4.11 17.49 6.86
C LYS A 7 3.94 16.36 5.84
N ALA A 8 2.69 16.28 5.34
CA ALA A 8 2.31 16.40 3.93
C ALA A 8 2.67 15.30 2.92
N THR A 9 3.21 14.16 3.35
CA THR A 9 3.49 13.04 2.42
C THR A 9 3.09 11.68 2.98
N GLY A 10 1.99 11.62 3.73
CA GLY A 10 1.37 10.38 4.20
C GLY A 10 0.72 9.53 3.10
N LEU A 11 1.21 9.62 1.86
CA LEU A 11 1.00 8.58 0.86
C LEU A 11 2.26 7.71 0.89
N PHE A 12 2.10 6.47 1.36
CA PHE A 12 3.13 5.45 1.30
C PHE A 12 3.44 5.11 -0.16
N PHE A 13 4.20 5.96 -0.83
CA PHE A 13 5.05 5.47 -1.88
C PHE A 13 6.17 4.73 -1.17
N LEU A 14 5.96 3.45 -0.89
CA LEU A 14 7.09 2.55 -0.78
C LEU A 14 7.76 2.61 -2.15
N THR A 15 8.74 3.51 -2.31
CA THR A 15 9.82 3.32 -3.25
C THR A 15 10.63 2.12 -2.75
N ILE A 16 10.02 0.92 -2.76
CA ILE A 16 10.80 -0.29 -2.89
C ILE A 16 11.48 -0.09 -4.23
N GLY A 17 12.75 0.30 -4.19
CA GLY A 17 13.65 0.10 -5.29
C GLY A 17 13.59 -1.38 -5.60
N LEU A 18 12.70 -1.75 -6.52
CA LEU A 18 12.66 -3.04 -7.15
C LEU A 18 14.00 -3.13 -7.86
N ILE A 19 15.03 -3.59 -7.15
CA ILE A 19 16.27 -4.05 -7.75
C ILE A 19 15.87 -5.33 -8.46
N LEU A 20 15.22 -5.17 -9.61
CA LEU A 20 15.20 -6.17 -10.65
C LEU A 20 16.67 -6.36 -10.98
N ALA A 21 17.27 -7.40 -10.40
CA ALA A 21 18.50 -7.96 -10.88
C ALA A 21 18.26 -8.27 -12.37
N SER A 22 18.64 -7.33 -13.22
CA SER A 22 18.66 -7.50 -14.66
C SER A 22 19.73 -8.56 -14.91
N GLY A 23 19.28 -9.80 -14.99
CA GLY A 23 20.08 -10.92 -15.45
C GLY A 23 20.56 -10.59 -16.86
N CYS A 24 21.78 -10.08 -16.95
CA CYS A 24 22.54 -9.96 -18.19
C CYS A 24 22.78 -11.36 -18.78
N THR A 25 21.80 -11.91 -19.48
CA THR A 25 22.04 -12.96 -20.48
C THR A 25 22.36 -12.30 -21.81
N GLY A 26 23.60 -11.83 -21.95
CA GLY A 26 24.19 -11.38 -23.21
C GLY A 26 25.05 -12.48 -23.83
N GLY A 27 24.42 -13.42 -24.54
CA GLY A 27 25.08 -14.21 -25.58
C GLY A 27 25.51 -13.25 -26.71
N GLY A 28 26.67 -13.43 -27.33
CA GLY A 28 26.93 -14.59 -28.17
C GLY A 28 26.81 -14.14 -29.62
N ASP A 29 27.82 -13.40 -30.07
CA ASP A 29 28.00 -12.92 -31.43
C ASP A 29 28.11 -14.11 -32.41
N LYS A 30 27.28 -14.14 -33.46
CA LYS A 30 27.64 -14.67 -34.79
C LYS A 30 26.55 -14.45 -35.83
N THR A 31 26.88 -13.55 -36.74
CA THR A 31 26.43 -13.35 -38.12
C THR A 31 26.27 -14.66 -38.90
N THR A 32 25.20 -14.81 -39.70
CA THR A 32 25.24 -15.35 -41.08
C THR A 32 23.96 -15.00 -41.84
N THR A 33 24.16 -14.53 -43.08
CA THR A 33 23.21 -14.01 -44.06
C THR A 33 22.59 -15.12 -44.95
N THR A 34 21.42 -14.81 -45.53
CA THR A 34 20.88 -15.26 -46.84
C THR A 34 19.95 -16.48 -46.87
N ALA A 35 18.68 -16.27 -47.24
CA ALA A 35 18.16 -16.54 -48.59
C ALA A 35 16.61 -16.57 -48.59
N ALA A 36 16.03 -15.86 -49.57
CA ALA A 36 14.62 -15.89 -49.88
C ALA A 36 14.17 -17.26 -50.40
N LYS A 37 12.97 -17.68 -50.01
CA LYS A 37 12.16 -18.64 -50.78
C LYS A 37 10.68 -18.32 -50.64
N THR A 38 10.15 -17.68 -51.68
CA THR A 38 8.71 -17.53 -51.93
C THR A 38 8.08 -18.91 -52.14
N THR A 39 7.06 -19.24 -51.36
CA THR A 39 6.12 -20.32 -51.71
C THR A 39 4.71 -19.86 -51.37
N THR A 40 3.88 -19.75 -52.40
CA THR A 40 2.45 -19.47 -52.35
C THR A 40 1.70 -20.71 -51.82
N SER A 41 0.81 -20.54 -50.84
CA SER A 41 -0.33 -21.44 -50.67
C SER A 41 -1.55 -20.66 -50.17
N GLU A 42 -2.62 -20.74 -50.95
CA GLU A 42 -3.98 -20.34 -50.63
C GLU A 42 -4.53 -21.11 -49.43
N GLY A 43 -5.38 -20.46 -48.64
CA GLY A 43 -6.39 -21.16 -47.84
C GLY A 43 -6.44 -20.78 -46.37
N GLY A 44 -7.47 -20.01 -46.01
CA GLY A 44 -8.33 -20.42 -44.89
C GLY A 44 -8.15 -19.72 -43.55
N VAL A 45 -9.23 -19.03 -43.17
CA VAL A 45 -9.74 -18.79 -41.81
C VAL A 45 -9.07 -17.67 -41.02
N THR A 46 -9.59 -16.47 -41.24
CA THR A 46 -9.56 -15.37 -40.26
C THR A 46 -10.40 -15.77 -39.05
N THR A 47 -9.75 -16.19 -37.96
CA THR A 47 -10.41 -16.29 -36.65
C THR A 47 -10.18 -14.96 -35.94
N THR A 48 -11.20 -14.11 -35.95
CA THR A 48 -11.25 -12.91 -35.10
C THR A 48 -11.41 -13.38 -33.66
N GLN A 49 -10.31 -13.46 -32.92
CA GLN A 49 -10.37 -13.55 -31.46
C GLN A 49 -10.74 -12.17 -30.96
N ALA A 50 -11.96 -12.05 -30.42
CA ALA A 50 -12.35 -10.89 -29.65
C ALA A 50 -11.52 -10.91 -28.35
N GLU A 51 -10.51 -10.04 -28.27
CA GLU A 51 -9.93 -9.63 -26.99
C GLU A 51 -11.04 -8.93 -26.21
N SER A 52 -11.58 -9.65 -25.23
CA SER A 52 -12.45 -9.07 -24.22
C SER A 52 -11.55 -8.28 -23.28
N ALA A 53 -11.37 -7.00 -23.59
CA ALA A 53 -10.74 -6.04 -22.69
C ALA A 53 -11.62 -5.93 -21.44
N THR A 54 -11.21 -6.57 -20.35
CA THR A 54 -11.76 -6.31 -19.02
C THR A 54 -11.21 -4.96 -18.59
N THR A 55 -11.93 -3.89 -18.91
CA THR A 55 -11.65 -2.56 -18.36
C THR A 55 -12.02 -2.61 -16.87
N THR A 56 -11.01 -2.61 -15.99
CA THR A 56 -11.19 -2.35 -14.56
C THR A 56 -11.76 -0.94 -14.42
N GLN A 57 -13.08 -0.84 -14.36
CA GLN A 57 -13.77 0.44 -14.27
C GLN A 57 -13.71 0.90 -12.81
N ALA A 58 -13.05 2.04 -12.57
CA ALA A 58 -12.99 2.63 -11.24
C ALA A 58 -14.42 2.82 -10.67
N PRO A 59 -14.65 2.53 -9.37
CA PRO A 59 -15.98 2.52 -8.78
C PRO A 59 -16.69 3.88 -8.87
N ALA A 60 -18.01 3.81 -9.11
CA ALA A 60 -18.86 4.98 -9.32
C ALA A 60 -19.11 5.77 -8.02
N THR A 61 -19.26 7.08 -8.15
CA THR A 61 -19.50 8.02 -7.05
C THR A 61 -20.86 8.69 -7.19
N THR A 62 -21.62 8.76 -6.10
CA THR A 62 -22.86 9.54 -6.00
C THR A 62 -22.79 10.46 -4.77
N THR A 63 -23.40 11.64 -4.84
CA THR A 63 -23.54 12.55 -3.70
C THR A 63 -24.95 12.43 -3.12
N PRO A 64 -25.18 11.62 -2.08
CA PRO A 64 -26.46 11.59 -1.38
C PRO A 64 -26.64 12.85 -0.50
N SER A 65 -27.87 13.34 -0.36
CA SER A 65 -28.20 14.35 0.65
C SER A 65 -28.14 13.73 2.05
N GLY A 66 -27.33 14.31 2.95
CA GLY A 66 -27.27 13.91 4.37
C GLY A 66 -25.91 13.43 4.90
N VAL A 67 -24.86 13.41 4.07
CA VAL A 67 -23.49 12.99 4.46
C VAL A 67 -22.59 14.11 5.00
N GLU A 68 -23.04 15.37 4.95
CA GLU A 68 -22.27 16.49 5.50
C GLU A 68 -22.05 16.34 7.01
N GLY A 69 -20.79 16.40 7.44
CA GLY A 69 -20.41 16.33 8.85
C GLY A 69 -20.35 14.93 9.46
N MET A 70 -20.38 13.86 8.65
CA MET A 70 -20.23 12.48 9.16
C MET A 70 -18.77 12.08 9.40
N TYR A 71 -17.82 12.75 8.75
CA TYR A 71 -16.40 12.45 8.95
C TYR A 71 -15.89 13.09 10.24
N THR A 72 -15.32 12.26 11.12
CA THR A 72 -14.82 12.67 12.44
C THR A 72 -13.32 12.48 12.59
N GLY A 73 -12.60 12.22 11.50
CA GLY A 73 -11.20 11.76 11.52
C GLY A 73 -11.07 10.25 11.29
N PHE A 74 -9.83 9.76 11.31
CA PHE A 74 -9.54 8.35 11.16
C PHE A 74 -9.99 7.59 12.40
N MET A 75 -10.68 6.46 12.23
CA MET A 75 -11.05 5.63 13.37
C MET A 75 -9.81 5.02 14.03
N GLU A 76 -9.86 4.85 15.35
CA GLU A 76 -8.83 4.11 16.08
C GLU A 76 -8.79 2.66 15.60
N VAL A 77 -7.63 2.22 15.13
CA VAL A 77 -7.47 0.87 14.58
C VAL A 77 -7.31 -0.13 15.72
N SER A 78 -8.14 -1.17 15.70
CA SER A 78 -8.11 -2.28 16.65
C SER A 78 -7.38 -3.51 16.09
N GLU A 79 -6.91 -4.38 16.98
CA GLU A 79 -6.36 -5.68 16.60
C GLU A 79 -7.33 -6.48 15.73
N GLY A 80 -6.80 -7.12 14.68
CA GLY A 80 -7.61 -7.92 13.76
C GLY A 80 -8.15 -7.11 12.59
N GLN A 81 -8.07 -5.79 12.62
CA GLN A 81 -8.58 -4.95 11.53
C GLN A 81 -7.60 -4.86 10.36
N TRP A 82 -8.12 -4.70 9.15
CA TRP A 82 -7.31 -4.65 7.94
C TRP A 82 -7.99 -3.88 6.80
N VAL A 83 -7.17 -3.45 5.84
CA VAL A 83 -7.56 -2.85 4.56
C VAL A 83 -6.75 -3.48 3.42
N GLU A 84 -7.32 -3.51 2.24
CA GLU A 84 -6.66 -3.89 1.00
C GLU A 84 -6.83 -2.76 -0.01
N TYR A 85 -5.71 -2.27 -0.54
CA TYR A 85 -5.62 -1.25 -1.56
C TYR A 85 -5.12 -1.86 -2.87
N VAL A 86 -5.61 -1.28 -3.96
CA VAL A 86 -4.96 -1.39 -5.27
C VAL A 86 -4.30 -0.06 -5.56
N MET A 87 -3.01 -0.10 -5.87
CA MET A 87 -2.22 1.05 -6.28
C MET A 87 -1.87 0.88 -7.75
N ASP A 88 -2.11 1.91 -8.55
CA ASP A 88 -1.66 1.97 -9.95
C ASP A 88 -0.45 2.90 -10.03
N SER A 89 0.64 2.39 -10.59
CA SER A 89 1.83 3.19 -10.90
C SER A 89 2.31 2.83 -12.30
N GLU A 90 2.28 3.80 -13.20
CA GLU A 90 2.70 3.64 -14.61
C GLU A 90 1.99 2.47 -15.32
N GLY A 91 0.71 2.23 -14.99
CA GLY A 91 -0.11 1.16 -15.57
C GLY A 91 0.18 -0.23 -15.00
N MET A 92 0.94 -0.32 -13.90
CA MET A 92 1.10 -1.55 -13.13
C MET A 92 0.27 -1.46 -11.85
N GLU A 93 -0.76 -2.31 -11.77
CA GLU A 93 -1.52 -2.50 -10.54
C GLU A 93 -0.71 -3.37 -9.57
N THR A 94 -0.58 -2.88 -8.34
CA THR A 94 -0.04 -3.61 -7.19
C THR A 94 -1.09 -3.68 -6.10
N LYS A 95 -1.15 -4.82 -5.40
CA LYS A 95 -2.04 -4.99 -4.26
C LYS A 95 -1.26 -4.81 -2.99
N GLN A 96 -1.80 -4.01 -2.08
CA GLN A 96 -1.25 -3.81 -0.76
C GLN A 96 -2.32 -4.13 0.28
N ARG A 97 -2.00 -5.02 1.21
CA ARG A 97 -2.85 -5.32 2.36
C ARG A 97 -2.17 -4.79 3.62
N ILE A 98 -2.88 -4.01 4.42
CA ILE A 98 -2.39 -3.47 5.69
C ILE A 98 -3.25 -4.00 6.83
N GLU A 99 -2.61 -4.50 7.87
CA GLU A 99 -3.22 -5.23 8.98
C GLU A 99 -2.73 -4.70 10.32
N ASN A 100 -3.64 -4.51 11.29
CA ASN A 100 -3.26 -4.32 12.69
C ASN A 100 -3.18 -5.68 13.38
N ILE A 101 -1.96 -6.07 13.71
CA ILE A 101 -1.60 -7.38 14.28
C ILE A 101 -1.52 -7.37 15.81
N GLY A 102 -2.11 -6.35 16.43
CA GLY A 102 -2.29 -6.24 17.89
C GLY A 102 -1.15 -5.54 18.60
N THR A 103 -1.05 -5.79 19.91
CA THR A 103 -0.02 -5.20 20.76
C THR A 103 0.94 -6.25 21.31
N ASP A 104 2.20 -5.87 21.48
CA ASP A 104 3.23 -6.74 22.05
C ASP A 104 4.26 -5.90 22.83
N ILE A 105 5.15 -6.58 23.57
CA ILE A 105 6.33 -5.95 24.15
C ILE A 105 7.51 -6.21 23.21
N VAL A 106 7.98 -5.17 22.52
CA VAL A 106 9.10 -5.23 21.57
C VAL A 106 10.24 -4.40 22.14
N ASN A 107 11.41 -5.01 22.31
CA ASN A 107 12.58 -4.36 22.92
C ASN A 107 12.29 -3.69 24.29
N GLY A 108 11.36 -4.27 25.06
CA GLY A 108 10.92 -3.73 26.36
C GLY A 108 9.91 -2.59 26.30
N VAL A 109 9.48 -2.18 25.10
CA VAL A 109 8.49 -1.12 24.86
C VAL A 109 7.15 -1.75 24.51
N LYS A 110 6.05 -1.20 25.06
CA LYS A 110 4.70 -1.60 24.64
C LYS A 110 4.43 -0.99 23.27
N SER A 111 4.24 -1.85 22.27
CA SER A 111 4.12 -1.44 20.89
C SER A 111 2.85 -1.98 20.25
N THR A 112 2.31 -1.21 19.29
CA THR A 112 1.26 -1.66 18.38
C THR A 112 1.91 -2.11 17.08
N GLY A 113 1.51 -3.28 16.58
CA GLY A 113 2.06 -3.87 15.38
C GLY A 113 1.17 -3.63 14.17
N VAL A 114 1.78 -3.25 13.06
CA VAL A 114 1.15 -3.18 11.75
C VAL A 114 1.94 -4.08 10.80
N GLU A 115 1.23 -4.87 9.99
CA GLU A 115 1.83 -5.67 8.94
C GLU A 115 1.30 -5.20 7.58
N MET A 116 2.17 -5.17 6.60
CA MET A 116 1.89 -4.73 5.25
C MET A 116 2.39 -5.81 4.28
N GLU A 117 1.48 -6.38 3.50
CA GLU A 117 1.79 -7.31 2.42
C GLU A 117 1.65 -6.57 1.10
N ILE A 118 2.68 -6.65 0.25
CA ILE A 118 2.67 -6.10 -1.11
C ILE A 118 2.93 -7.24 -2.09
N GLU A 119 2.04 -7.38 -3.08
CA GLU A 119 2.22 -8.29 -4.21
C GLU A 119 2.57 -7.49 -5.47
N ALA A 120 3.77 -7.71 -6.01
CA ALA A 120 4.25 -7.07 -7.23
C ALA A 120 5.09 -8.04 -8.07
N GLY A 121 4.78 -8.16 -9.36
CA GLY A 121 5.57 -9.00 -10.29
C GLY A 121 5.62 -10.49 -9.92
N GLY A 122 4.58 -11.01 -9.26
CA GLY A 122 4.52 -12.39 -8.78
C GLY A 122 5.40 -12.67 -7.55
N GLN A 123 5.91 -11.63 -6.89
CA GLN A 123 6.61 -11.71 -5.62
C GLN A 123 5.78 -11.03 -4.54
N THR A 124 5.75 -11.67 -3.37
CA THR A 124 5.13 -11.12 -2.17
C THR A 124 6.23 -10.67 -1.20
N SER A 125 6.13 -9.44 -0.74
CA SER A 125 6.95 -8.91 0.34
C SER A 125 6.04 -8.57 1.52
N ILE A 126 6.46 -8.96 2.72
CA ILE A 126 5.73 -8.65 3.96
C ILE A 126 6.63 -7.77 4.82
N THR A 127 6.13 -6.61 5.21
CA THR A 127 6.77 -5.71 6.15
C THR A 127 5.98 -5.69 7.45
N GLN A 128 6.65 -5.79 8.58
CA GLN A 128 6.06 -5.66 9.90
C GLN A 128 6.71 -4.51 10.67
N MET A 129 5.91 -3.53 11.04
CA MET A 129 6.29 -2.35 11.81
C MET A 129 5.73 -2.45 13.22
N TRP A 130 6.56 -2.13 14.21
CA TRP A 130 6.14 -2.02 15.60
C TRP A 130 6.36 -0.60 16.05
N VAL A 131 5.30 0.08 16.46
CA VAL A 131 5.34 1.48 16.92
C VAL A 131 5.06 1.55 18.40
N ASP A 132 5.77 2.41 19.13
CA ASP A 132 5.48 2.68 20.54
C ASP A 132 4.03 3.17 20.67
N SER A 133 3.22 2.50 21.49
CA SER A 133 1.79 2.81 21.59
C SER A 133 1.51 4.22 22.15
N SER A 134 2.49 4.85 22.81
CA SER A 134 2.38 6.17 23.43
C SER A 134 2.97 7.30 22.59
N THR A 135 4.11 7.07 21.93
CA THR A 135 4.79 8.10 21.12
C THR A 135 4.53 7.96 19.64
N GLN A 136 4.02 6.81 19.19
CA GLN A 136 3.88 6.43 17.78
C GLN A 136 5.22 6.36 17.02
N GLU A 137 6.35 6.38 17.72
CA GLU A 137 7.68 6.23 17.12
C GLU A 137 7.94 4.76 16.74
N LEU A 138 8.61 4.55 15.61
CA LEU A 138 8.97 3.21 15.14
C LEU A 138 10.01 2.56 16.09
N VAL A 139 9.67 1.41 16.65
CA VAL A 139 10.50 0.63 17.60
C VAL A 139 11.23 -0.51 16.90
N LYS A 140 10.57 -1.17 15.93
CA LYS A 140 11.15 -2.27 15.17
C LYS A 140 10.55 -2.36 13.78
N TYR A 141 11.39 -2.72 12.82
CA TYR A 141 11.00 -2.99 11.44
C TYR A 141 11.56 -4.35 11.01
N ALA A 142 10.69 -5.24 10.56
CA ALA A 142 11.06 -6.53 10.01
C ALA A 142 10.49 -6.68 8.60
N MET A 143 11.25 -7.24 7.68
CA MET A 143 10.82 -7.53 6.33
C MET A 143 11.00 -9.02 6.06
N LYS A 144 10.01 -9.64 5.43
CA LYS A 144 10.05 -11.02 4.97
C LYS A 144 9.89 -11.06 3.47
N THR A 145 10.89 -11.60 2.81
CA THR A 145 10.87 -11.91 1.38
C THR A 145 11.21 -13.38 1.21
N GLN A 146 10.33 -14.11 0.51
CA GLN A 146 10.42 -15.58 0.44
C GLN A 146 10.46 -16.20 1.85
N ASP A 147 11.48 -16.98 2.17
CA ASP A 147 11.67 -17.65 3.47
C ASP A 147 12.64 -16.90 4.40
N MET A 148 13.03 -15.67 4.04
CA MET A 148 14.04 -14.89 4.76
C MET A 148 13.39 -13.74 5.52
N VAL A 149 13.71 -13.60 6.82
CA VAL A 149 13.26 -12.47 7.65
C VAL A 149 14.46 -11.64 8.07
N MET A 150 14.43 -10.36 7.71
CA MET A 150 15.47 -9.38 7.97
C MET A 150 14.93 -8.30 8.90
N CYS A 151 15.76 -7.81 9.81
CA CYS A 151 15.47 -6.60 10.57
C CYS A 151 16.29 -5.44 10.03
N MET A 152 15.62 -4.29 10.00
CA MET A 152 16.23 -3.03 9.61
C MET A 152 16.38 -2.16 10.86
N ASP A 153 17.49 -1.44 10.92
CA ASP A 153 17.72 -0.44 11.94
C ASP A 153 16.79 0.75 11.69
N VAL A 154 15.84 0.94 12.61
CA VAL A 154 14.83 2.01 12.56
C VAL A 154 15.45 3.41 12.51
N SER A 155 16.67 3.58 13.00
CA SER A 155 17.36 4.88 12.97
C SER A 155 17.77 5.33 11.57
N ASN A 156 17.80 4.40 10.61
CA ASN A 156 18.10 4.66 9.20
C ASN A 156 16.84 4.71 8.33
N MET A 157 15.66 4.62 8.93
CA MET A 157 14.41 4.63 8.19
C MET A 157 13.80 6.02 8.17
N GLU A 158 13.52 6.51 6.96
CA GLU A 158 12.72 7.71 6.74
C GLU A 158 11.22 7.38 6.58
N GLU A 159 10.86 6.09 6.58
CA GLU A 159 9.48 5.64 6.45
C GLU A 159 8.70 5.89 7.76
N GLU A 160 7.62 6.65 7.66
CA GLU A 160 6.66 6.81 8.76
C GLU A 160 5.74 5.58 8.83
N PRO A 161 5.24 5.20 10.01
CA PRO A 161 4.25 4.12 10.13
C PRO A 161 2.83 4.57 9.75
N PRO A 162 1.92 3.66 9.36
CA PRO A 162 0.56 4.02 9.00
C PRO A 162 -0.18 4.68 10.17
N ALA A 163 -1.05 5.64 9.85
CA ALA A 163 -1.88 6.31 10.84
C ALA A 163 -2.79 5.31 11.56
N LEU A 164 -2.62 5.17 12.88
CA LEU A 164 -3.45 4.28 13.71
C LEU A 164 -4.80 4.90 14.11
N GLY A 165 -5.05 6.16 13.72
CA GLY A 165 -6.31 6.87 13.96
C GLY A 165 -6.61 7.17 15.44
N GLY A 166 -7.87 7.51 15.73
CA GLY A 166 -8.29 7.96 17.06
C GLY A 166 -8.11 9.47 17.29
N GLU A 167 -8.34 9.93 18.52
CA GLU A 167 -8.37 11.37 18.87
C GLU A 167 -7.09 12.13 18.50
N GLU A 168 -5.93 11.46 18.52
CA GLU A 168 -4.63 12.06 18.20
C GLU A 168 -3.96 11.44 16.96
N GLY A 169 -4.57 10.43 16.33
CA GLY A 169 -3.94 9.67 15.24
C GLY A 169 -4.49 9.97 13.85
N THR A 170 -5.40 10.93 13.71
CA THR A 170 -5.77 11.48 12.40
C THR A 170 -4.66 12.44 11.95
N PRO A 171 -4.03 12.23 10.78
CA PRO A 171 -3.03 13.18 10.28
C PRO A 171 -3.62 14.58 10.16
N GLU A 172 -2.81 15.62 10.44
CA GLU A 172 -3.26 17.03 10.46
C GLU A 172 -3.95 17.44 9.16
N ASP A 173 -3.40 16.92 8.07
CA ASP A 173 -3.84 17.06 6.69
C ASP A 173 -5.26 16.54 6.43
N TYR A 174 -5.73 15.58 7.23
CA TYR A 174 -7.04 14.95 7.10
C TYR A 174 -7.96 15.26 8.29
N LEU A 175 -7.74 16.37 8.99
CA LEU A 175 -8.63 16.75 10.09
C LEU A 175 -10.02 17.18 9.57
N PRO A 176 -11.11 16.85 10.29
CA PRO A 176 -12.48 17.11 9.83
C PRO A 176 -12.86 18.59 9.78
N ASN A 177 -12.05 19.48 10.35
CA ASN A 177 -12.25 20.93 10.39
C ASN A 177 -11.45 21.69 9.31
N MET A 178 -10.75 20.96 8.43
CA MET A 178 -10.05 21.58 7.30
C MET A 178 -11.05 22.25 6.33
N PRO A 179 -10.66 23.32 5.63
CA PRO A 179 -11.47 23.93 4.60
C PRO A 179 -11.65 22.98 3.40
N ASP A 180 -12.62 23.29 2.54
CA ASP A 180 -12.80 22.67 1.21
C ASP A 180 -13.02 21.15 1.20
N ILE A 181 -13.58 20.62 2.30
CA ILE A 181 -14.04 19.23 2.36
C ILE A 181 -15.40 19.11 1.67
N SER A 182 -15.49 18.19 0.69
CA SER A 182 -16.76 17.72 0.16
C SER A 182 -17.07 16.31 0.64
N TYR A 183 -18.35 15.92 0.62
CA TYR A 183 -18.79 14.63 1.17
C TYR A 183 -19.45 13.77 0.11
N GLY A 184 -19.40 12.44 0.30
CA GLY A 184 -20.07 11.50 -0.59
C GLY A 184 -20.02 10.08 -0.06
N THR A 185 -20.21 9.13 -0.96
CA THR A 185 -20.07 7.69 -0.68
C THR A 185 -19.10 7.04 -1.65
N TYR A 186 -18.41 6.02 -1.19
CA TYR A 186 -17.57 5.15 -2.01
C TYR A 186 -18.05 3.70 -1.87
N THR A 187 -18.17 2.98 -2.99
CA THR A 187 -18.48 1.55 -2.98
C THR A 187 -17.27 0.77 -3.46
N THR A 188 -16.75 -0.11 -2.62
CA THR A 188 -15.60 -0.96 -2.94
C THR A 188 -15.94 -1.92 -4.09
N PRO A 189 -14.93 -2.43 -4.82
CA PRO A 189 -15.10 -3.53 -5.77
C PRO A 189 -15.79 -4.78 -5.17
N THR A 190 -15.64 -5.01 -3.85
CA THR A 190 -16.34 -6.09 -3.13
C THR A 190 -17.80 -5.78 -2.78
N GLY A 191 -18.29 -4.57 -3.08
CA GLY A 191 -19.68 -4.15 -2.88
C GLY A 191 -19.99 -3.54 -1.51
N LYS A 192 -18.97 -3.24 -0.68
CA LYS A 192 -19.16 -2.52 0.59
C LYS A 192 -19.22 -1.02 0.34
N THR A 193 -20.11 -0.31 1.01
CA THR A 193 -20.26 1.15 0.86
C THR A 193 -19.90 1.86 2.15
N VAL A 194 -19.14 2.95 2.05
CA VAL A 194 -18.74 3.81 3.17
C VAL A 194 -18.99 5.28 2.83
N ASN A 195 -19.26 6.10 3.84
CA ASN A 195 -19.27 7.55 3.68
C ASN A 195 -17.84 8.07 3.63
N VAL A 196 -17.61 9.07 2.79
CA VAL A 196 -16.28 9.65 2.57
C VAL A 196 -16.29 11.16 2.69
N ALA A 197 -15.22 11.70 3.29
CA ALA A 197 -14.81 13.07 3.11
C ALA A 197 -13.76 13.12 1.99
N LYS A 198 -13.84 14.15 1.15
CA LYS A 198 -12.98 14.35 0.00
C LYS A 198 -12.30 15.70 0.13
N TYR A 199 -10.99 15.63 0.19
CA TYR A 199 -10.10 16.77 0.25
C TYR A 199 -9.65 17.04 -1.18
N SER A 200 -10.05 18.19 -1.70
CA SER A 200 -9.69 18.63 -3.05
C SER A 200 -8.41 19.46 -2.98
N SER A 201 -7.59 19.40 -4.03
CA SER A 201 -6.36 20.16 -4.27
C SER A 201 -6.25 21.44 -3.43
N GLY A 202 -5.28 21.47 -2.53
CA GLY A 202 -5.16 22.48 -1.47
C GLY A 202 -3.82 22.34 -0.72
N GLU A 203 -3.85 22.44 0.62
CA GLU A 203 -2.64 22.31 1.44
C GLU A 203 -1.95 20.93 1.32
N LEU A 204 -2.66 19.92 0.80
CA LEU A 204 -2.19 18.54 0.60
C LEU A 204 -1.50 18.29 -0.75
N GLY A 205 -1.30 19.35 -1.53
CA GLY A 205 -0.79 19.27 -2.89
C GLY A 205 -1.90 19.23 -3.94
N GLU A 206 -1.47 19.06 -5.19
CA GLU A 206 -2.34 18.92 -6.34
C GLU A 206 -2.86 17.46 -6.37
N GLY A 207 -4.18 17.26 -6.35
CA GLY A 207 -4.81 15.93 -6.29
C GLY A 207 -6.13 15.92 -5.50
N GLU A 208 -6.73 14.74 -5.35
CA GLU A 208 -7.87 14.51 -4.45
C GLU A 208 -7.60 13.34 -3.50
N TYR A 209 -7.91 13.52 -2.22
CA TYR A 209 -7.76 12.49 -1.20
C TYR A 209 -9.10 12.20 -0.55
N TRP A 210 -9.48 10.93 -0.54
CA TRP A 210 -10.77 10.47 -0.05
C TRP A 210 -10.52 9.64 1.20
N VAL A 211 -11.19 10.00 2.29
CA VAL A 211 -10.99 9.39 3.61
C VAL A 211 -12.32 9.04 4.25
N SER A 212 -12.32 8.09 5.19
CA SER A 212 -13.53 7.64 5.89
C SER A 212 -13.23 7.31 7.35
N SER A 213 -14.18 7.64 8.23
CA SER A 213 -14.18 7.22 9.63
C SER A 213 -14.70 5.80 9.84
N GLU A 214 -15.09 5.09 8.76
CA GLU A 214 -15.74 3.77 8.83
C GLU A 214 -14.79 2.61 8.51
N ILE A 215 -13.54 2.90 8.14
CA ILE A 215 -12.54 1.91 7.75
C ILE A 215 -11.26 2.08 8.55
N PRO A 216 -10.53 0.97 8.81
CA PRO A 216 -9.20 1.04 9.41
C PRO A 216 -8.26 1.89 8.55
N PHE A 217 -7.33 2.61 9.16
CA PHE A 217 -6.33 3.45 8.47
C PHE A 217 -6.88 4.60 7.61
N GLY A 218 -8.20 4.80 7.56
CA GLY A 218 -8.87 6.00 7.09
C GLY A 218 -8.84 6.31 5.59
N MET A 219 -7.87 5.79 4.83
CA MET A 219 -7.71 6.11 3.40
C MET A 219 -8.65 5.30 2.51
N VAL A 220 -9.30 5.95 1.55
CA VAL A 220 -10.28 5.31 0.64
C VAL A 220 -9.82 5.37 -0.80
N LYS A 221 -9.35 6.52 -1.27
CA LYS A 221 -8.97 6.74 -2.67
C LYS A 221 -8.05 7.94 -2.78
N THR A 222 -7.08 7.85 -3.68
CA THR A 222 -6.22 8.98 -4.06
C THR A 222 -6.29 9.18 -5.57
N VAL A 223 -6.46 10.43 -5.98
CA VAL A 223 -6.45 10.88 -7.36
C VAL A 223 -5.31 11.88 -7.51
N ASP A 224 -4.49 11.71 -8.54
CA ASP A 224 -3.36 12.59 -8.82
C ASP A 224 -3.82 13.95 -9.45
N PRO A 225 -2.90 14.90 -9.70
CA PRO A 225 -3.23 16.17 -10.36
C PRO A 225 -3.84 16.04 -11.76
N GLU A 226 -3.56 14.93 -12.47
CA GLU A 226 -4.03 14.68 -13.83
C GLU A 226 -5.46 14.10 -13.84
N GLY A 227 -5.97 13.74 -12.67
CA GLY A 227 -7.30 13.13 -12.50
C GLY A 227 -7.27 11.61 -12.55
N GLU A 228 -6.09 10.99 -12.55
CA GLU A 228 -5.91 9.54 -12.57
C GLU A 228 -5.96 8.97 -11.15
N THR A 229 -6.63 7.84 -10.97
CA THR A 229 -6.72 7.18 -9.67
C THR A 229 -5.46 6.33 -9.45
N ILE A 230 -4.59 6.78 -8.55
CA ILE A 230 -3.32 6.10 -8.23
C ILE A 230 -3.45 5.11 -7.07
N MET A 231 -4.50 5.23 -6.25
CA MET A 231 -4.80 4.28 -5.18
C MET A 231 -6.30 4.23 -4.91
N TYR A 232 -6.85 3.04 -4.66
CA TYR A 232 -8.22 2.89 -4.18
C TYR A 232 -8.39 1.69 -3.24
N LEU A 233 -9.33 1.81 -2.32
CA LEU A 233 -9.72 0.76 -1.38
C LEU A 233 -10.45 -0.35 -2.13
N TYR A 234 -9.86 -1.53 -2.13
CA TYR A 234 -10.43 -2.74 -2.72
C TYR A 234 -11.36 -3.46 -1.75
N ASP A 235 -10.90 -3.69 -0.51
CA ASP A 235 -11.71 -4.27 0.55
C ASP A 235 -11.22 -3.87 1.94
N TYR A 236 -12.01 -4.12 2.98
CA TYR A 236 -11.60 -3.93 4.38
C TYR A 236 -12.32 -4.90 5.30
N GLY A 237 -11.72 -5.15 6.47
CA GLY A 237 -12.34 -5.96 7.51
C GLY A 237 -12.10 -5.40 8.90
N LEU A 238 -13.12 -5.52 9.75
CA LEU A 238 -13.04 -5.11 11.15
C LEU A 238 -12.50 -6.22 12.08
N SER A 239 -12.11 -7.35 11.50
CA SER A 239 -11.53 -8.52 12.17
C SER A 239 -10.89 -9.44 11.14
N GLY A 240 -10.07 -10.39 11.62
CA GLY A 240 -9.49 -11.46 10.80
C GLY A 240 -8.06 -11.23 10.30
N ALA A 241 -7.43 -10.10 10.63
CA ALA A 241 -6.00 -9.92 10.41
C ALA A 241 -5.18 -10.96 11.19
N MET A 242 -4.09 -11.44 10.58
CA MET A 242 -3.25 -12.48 11.15
C MET A 242 -1.79 -12.17 10.87
N ARG A 243 -0.97 -12.16 11.93
CA ARG A 243 0.46 -11.93 11.84
C ARG A 243 1.14 -12.99 10.97
N SER A 244 1.77 -12.59 9.87
CA SER A 244 2.52 -13.47 8.96
C SER A 244 4.00 -13.58 9.33
N ILE A 245 4.62 -12.50 9.83
CA ILE A 245 5.94 -12.57 10.46
C ILE A 245 5.74 -12.86 11.94
N THR A 246 5.92 -14.11 12.36
CA THR A 246 5.70 -14.51 13.75
C THR A 246 6.59 -13.75 14.73
N LYS A 247 6.20 -13.70 16.01
CA LYS A 247 7.03 -13.12 17.07
C LYS A 247 8.45 -13.71 17.06
N SER A 248 8.57 -15.03 16.93
CA SER A 248 9.88 -15.69 16.91
C SER A 248 10.70 -15.31 15.69
N GLU A 249 10.11 -15.19 14.50
CA GLU A 249 10.82 -14.72 13.31
C GLU A 249 11.29 -13.28 13.49
N MET A 250 10.43 -12.39 14.01
CA MET A 250 10.78 -11.00 14.28
C MET A 250 11.88 -10.87 15.35
N GLU A 251 11.88 -11.69 16.39
CA GLU A 251 12.91 -11.67 17.44
C GLU A 251 14.27 -12.21 16.97
N ASN A 252 14.28 -13.10 15.96
CA ASN A 252 15.48 -13.78 15.48
C ASN A 252 15.83 -13.44 14.01
N CYS A 253 15.26 -12.36 13.48
CA CYS A 253 15.52 -11.83 12.15
C CYS A 253 17.01 -11.52 11.96
N MET A 254 17.48 -11.59 10.71
CA MET A 254 18.86 -11.22 10.38
C MET A 254 19.01 -9.70 10.35
N ASP A 255 19.95 -9.18 11.13
CA ASP A 255 20.26 -7.76 11.15
C ASP A 255 21.13 -7.38 9.96
N LEU A 256 20.61 -6.53 9.07
CA LEU A 256 21.35 -6.06 7.90
C LEU A 256 22.52 -5.12 8.24
N SER A 257 22.52 -4.54 9.44
CA SER A 257 23.59 -3.65 9.90
C SER A 257 24.86 -4.41 10.33
N GLU A 258 24.74 -5.69 10.67
CA GLU A 258 25.87 -6.52 11.10
C GLU A 258 26.69 -7.09 9.92
N GLY A 259 26.31 -6.76 8.68
CA GLY A 259 26.92 -7.23 7.44
C GLY A 259 26.32 -8.57 6.99
N MET A 260 26.10 -8.72 5.67
CA MET A 260 25.58 -9.98 5.13
C MET A 260 26.58 -11.10 5.42
N PRO A 261 26.19 -12.21 6.07
CA PRO A 261 27.05 -13.38 6.16
C PRO A 261 27.37 -13.86 4.73
N ASP A 262 28.63 -14.23 4.47
CA ASP A 262 29.05 -14.78 3.18
C ASP A 262 28.15 -15.98 2.81
N ILE A 263 27.22 -15.77 1.87
CA ILE A 263 26.36 -16.84 1.37
C ILE A 263 27.24 -17.70 0.45
N PRO A 264 27.50 -18.99 0.76
CA PRO A 264 28.21 -19.85 -0.16
C PRO A 264 27.37 -20.01 -1.43
N MET A 265 27.91 -19.55 -2.55
CA MET A 265 27.36 -19.76 -3.91
C MET A 265 27.37 -21.23 -4.31
#